data_AF-A0A3P7LTV4-F1
#
_entry.id   AF-A0A3P7LTV4-F1
#
_cell.length_a   1.000
_cell.length_b   1.000
_cell.length_c   1.000
_cell.angle_alpha   90.00
_cell.angle_beta   90.00
_cell.angle_gamma   90.00
#
_symmetry.space_group_name_H-M   'P 1'
#
loop_
_entity.id
_entity.type
_entity.pdbx_description
1 polymer ?
#
loop_
_entity_poly.entity_id
_entity_poly.type
_entity_poly.pdbx_seq_one_letter_code
_entity_poly.pdbx_strand_id
1 'polypeptide(L)'
;MNELCFLIPKCKSAIADRQKLITDLQKKVKEFTVNQQSKEAELERFRKRFEITDDYVRLQLLEKANTVPQLLCTLLTDLHSVAPAVEYYTSFTEFVNKSTSDSQKASTLPCNTLRLLLSSGNVTVYEWKNGRAPDSIGKSDDYLADMLTQERKRVQKLKTEIETSAQSAELEVPVACSLASLF
;
A
#
# COMPACT_ATOMS: atom_id res chain seq x y z
N MET A 1 -3.26 69.77 -12.82
CA MET A 1 -2.71 69.15 -14.05
C MET A 1 -1.51 68.26 -13.76
N ASN A 2 -0.46 68.73 -13.06
CA ASN A 2 0.76 67.93 -12.81
C ASN A 2 0.55 66.61 -12.02
N GLU A 3 -0.31 66.57 -11.01
CA GLU A 3 -0.53 65.34 -10.23
C GLU A 3 -1.18 64.21 -11.04
N LEU A 4 -2.07 64.56 -11.97
CA LEU A 4 -2.76 63.59 -12.82
C LEU A 4 -1.78 62.86 -13.76
N CYS A 5 -0.73 63.57 -14.22
CA CYS A 5 0.34 63.02 -15.04
C CYS A 5 1.17 61.96 -14.29
N PHE A 6 1.23 61.99 -12.96
CA PHE A 6 1.92 60.97 -12.15
C PHE A 6 1.00 59.86 -11.67
N LEU A 7 -0.27 60.16 -11.41
CA LEU A 7 -1.23 59.19 -10.89
C LEU A 7 -1.68 58.18 -11.95
N ILE A 8 -1.91 58.63 -13.19
CA ILE A 8 -2.36 57.76 -14.29
C ILE A 8 -1.33 56.64 -14.59
N PRO A 9 -0.02 56.93 -14.74
CA PRO A 9 0.98 55.88 -14.93
C PRO A 9 1.08 54.90 -13.76
N LYS A 10 0.99 55.39 -12.51
CA LYS A 10 1.00 54.54 -11.31
C LYS A 10 -0.20 53.59 -11.29
N CYS A 11 -1.40 54.09 -11.59
CA CYS A 11 -2.59 53.26 -11.71
C CYS A 11 -2.43 52.23 -12.82
N LYS A 12 -1.90 52.62 -13.99
CA LYS A 12 -1.65 51.70 -15.11
C LYS A 12 -0.68 50.57 -14.74
N SER A 13 0.43 50.89 -14.06
CA SER A 13 1.37 49.90 -13.55
C SER A 13 0.69 48.94 -12.57
N ALA A 14 -0.04 49.50 -11.61
CA ALA A 14 -0.72 48.71 -10.58
C ALA A 14 -1.83 47.81 -11.15
N ILE A 15 -2.46 48.19 -12.27
CA ILE A 15 -3.39 47.35 -13.03
C ILE A 15 -2.63 46.23 -13.74
N ALA A 16 -1.53 46.54 -14.42
CA ALA A 16 -0.71 45.54 -15.10
C ALA A 16 -0.15 44.48 -14.14
N ASP A 17 0.32 44.90 -12.96
CA ASP A 17 0.81 44.00 -11.91
C ASP A 17 -0.30 43.07 -11.40
N ARG A 18 -1.50 43.60 -11.19
CA ARG A 18 -2.66 42.80 -10.79
C ARG A 18 -3.11 41.84 -11.89
N GLN A 19 -3.12 42.28 -13.15
CA GLN A 19 -3.45 41.41 -14.29
C GLN A 19 -2.47 40.25 -14.40
N LYS A 20 -1.16 40.53 -14.26
CA LYS A 20 -0.12 39.50 -14.22
C LYS A 20 -0.35 38.52 -13.07
N LEU A 21 -0.61 39.02 -11.86
CA LEU A 21 -0.90 38.16 -10.70
C LEU A 21 -2.13 37.28 -10.92
N ILE A 22 -3.21 37.82 -11.51
CA ILE A 22 -4.41 37.06 -11.84
C ILE A 22 -4.06 35.92 -12.81
N THR A 23 -3.30 36.21 -13.87
CA THR A 23 -2.86 35.19 -14.84
C THR A 23 -2.00 34.11 -14.17
N ASP A 24 -1.05 34.49 -13.31
CA ASP A 24 -0.20 33.55 -12.59
C ASP A 24 -1.00 32.64 -11.65
N LEU A 25 -1.99 33.20 -10.94
CA LEU A 25 -2.88 32.43 -10.07
C LEU A 25 -3.80 31.50 -10.88
N GLN A 26 -4.36 31.96 -11.99
CA GLN A 26 -5.15 31.11 -12.89
C GLN A 26 -4.32 29.93 -13.42
N LYS A 27 -3.04 30.16 -13.72
CA LYS A 27 -2.12 29.09 -14.12
C LYS A 27 -1.88 28.10 -12.98
N LYS A 28 -1.61 28.58 -11.76
CA LYS A 28 -1.42 27.73 -10.57
C LYS A 28 -2.66 26.88 -10.26
N VAL A 29 -3.86 27.45 -10.36
CA VAL A 29 -5.10 26.70 -10.17
C VAL A 29 -5.18 25.55 -11.16
N LYS A 30 -4.93 25.80 -12.45
CA LYS A 30 -4.90 24.74 -13.47
C LYS A 30 -3.86 23.66 -13.16
N GLU A 31 -2.64 24.06 -12.80
CA GLU A 31 -1.57 23.14 -12.43
C GLU A 31 -1.97 22.26 -11.23
N PHE A 32 -2.55 22.86 -10.17
CA PHE A 32 -3.03 22.11 -9.01
C PHE A 32 -4.20 21.19 -9.33
N THR A 33 -5.16 21.62 -10.16
CA THR A 33 -6.29 20.79 -10.58
C THR A 33 -5.81 19.56 -11.35
N VAL A 34 -4.88 19.74 -12.30
CA VAL A 34 -4.31 18.61 -13.05
C VAL A 34 -3.52 17.67 -12.13
N ASN A 35 -2.73 18.22 -11.20
CA ASN A 35 -2.00 17.41 -10.24
C ASN A 35 -2.94 16.61 -9.31
N GLN A 36 -4.01 17.24 -8.81
CA GLN A 36 -5.02 16.57 -8.00
C GLN A 36 -5.67 15.41 -8.76
N GLN A 37 -6.12 15.65 -9.99
CA GLN A 37 -6.71 14.59 -10.84
C GLN A 37 -5.72 13.44 -11.08
N SER A 38 -4.44 13.75 -11.30
CA SER A 38 -3.40 12.72 -11.43
C SER A 38 -3.24 11.89 -10.16
N LYS A 39 -3.33 12.51 -8.98
CA LYS A 39 -3.19 11.82 -7.68
C LYS A 39 -4.42 10.99 -7.35
N GLU A 40 -5.61 11.48 -7.64
CA GLU A 40 -6.86 10.73 -7.50
C GLU A 40 -6.87 9.50 -8.43
N ALA A 41 -6.42 9.66 -9.67
CA ALA A 41 -6.30 8.53 -10.60
C ALA A 41 -5.27 7.48 -10.15
N GLU A 42 -4.15 7.92 -9.56
CA GLU A 42 -3.13 7.03 -8.98
C GLU A 42 -3.69 6.25 -7.78
N LEU A 43 -4.40 6.93 -6.89
CA LEU A 43 -5.05 6.34 -5.72
C LEU A 43 -6.13 5.34 -6.14
N GLU A 44 -6.93 5.63 -7.16
CA GLU A 44 -7.96 4.71 -7.65
C GLU A 44 -7.35 3.46 -8.29
N ARG A 45 -6.25 3.60 -9.05
CA ARG A 45 -5.49 2.44 -9.56
C ARG A 45 -4.96 1.58 -8.42
N PHE A 46 -4.46 2.20 -7.36
CA PHE A 46 -3.98 1.50 -6.18
C PHE A 46 -5.12 0.75 -5.47
N ARG A 47 -6.27 1.41 -5.24
CA ARG A 47 -7.46 0.79 -4.64
C ARG A 47 -7.91 -0.43 -5.41
N LYS A 48 -7.99 -0.34 -6.74
CA LYS A 48 -8.35 -1.48 -7.60
C LYS A 48 -7.34 -2.61 -7.51
N ARG A 49 -6.04 -2.31 -7.53
CA ARG A 49 -4.97 -3.33 -7.47
C ARG A 49 -5.00 -4.16 -6.20
N PHE A 50 -5.32 -3.53 -5.07
CA PHE A 50 -5.35 -4.20 -3.76
C PHE A 50 -6.78 -4.58 -3.33
N GLU A 51 -7.77 -4.37 -4.20
CA GLU A 51 -9.19 -4.65 -3.92
C GLU A 51 -9.65 -3.98 -2.62
N ILE A 52 -9.36 -2.69 -2.49
CA ILE A 52 -9.71 -1.88 -1.31
C ILE A 52 -11.07 -1.23 -1.56
N THR A 53 -12.00 -1.49 -0.65
CA THR A 53 -13.43 -1.17 -0.81
C THR A 53 -13.95 -0.05 0.08
N ASP A 54 -13.22 0.34 1.13
CA ASP A 54 -13.65 1.32 2.12
C ASP A 54 -12.67 2.50 2.23
N ASP A 55 -13.05 3.49 3.03
CA ASP A 55 -12.25 4.69 3.28
C ASP A 55 -11.06 4.45 4.22
N TYR A 56 -11.03 3.32 4.94
CA TYR A 56 -9.98 2.93 5.87
C TYR A 56 -8.87 2.14 5.15
N VAL A 57 -8.34 2.71 4.07
CA VAL A 57 -7.32 2.12 3.18
C VAL A 57 -6.16 1.49 3.96
N ARG A 58 -5.61 2.20 4.95
CA ARG A 58 -4.48 1.72 5.75
C ARG A 58 -4.84 0.47 6.55
N LEU A 59 -6.04 0.41 7.12
CA LEU A 59 -6.51 -0.76 7.88
C LEU A 59 -6.62 -1.98 6.96
N GLN A 60 -7.27 -1.85 5.80
CA GLN A 60 -7.41 -2.96 4.86
C GLN A 60 -6.07 -3.48 4.34
N LEU A 61 -5.11 -2.58 4.08
CA LEU A 61 -3.76 -2.99 3.68
C LEU A 61 -3.07 -3.80 4.78
N LEU A 62 -3.18 -3.36 6.03
CA LEU A 62 -2.59 -4.08 7.17
C LEU A 62 -3.27 -5.44 7.38
N GLU A 63 -4.59 -5.52 7.22
CA GLU A 63 -5.34 -6.78 7.30
C GLU A 63 -4.92 -7.76 6.19
N LYS A 64 -4.83 -7.29 4.95
CA LYS A 64 -4.35 -8.10 3.81
C LYS A 64 -2.89 -8.51 3.99
N ALA A 65 -2.01 -7.62 4.45
CA ALA A 65 -0.63 -7.96 4.73
C ALA A 65 -0.52 -9.05 5.81
N ASN A 66 -1.39 -9.00 6.83
CA ASN A 66 -1.39 -9.96 7.92
C ASN A 66 -1.82 -11.38 7.50
N THR A 67 -2.45 -11.55 6.33
CA THR A 67 -2.77 -12.89 5.79
C THR A 67 -1.63 -13.51 4.99
N VAL A 68 -0.66 -12.71 4.53
CA VAL A 68 0.45 -13.17 3.69
C VAL A 68 1.27 -14.29 4.34
N PRO A 69 1.70 -14.21 5.62
CA PRO A 69 2.45 -15.31 6.24
C PRO A 69 1.69 -16.63 6.20
N GLN A 70 0.38 -16.60 6.45
CA GLN A 70 -0.46 -17.80 6.39
C GLN A 70 -0.58 -18.35 4.96
N LEU A 71 -0.73 -17.47 3.96
CA LEU A 71 -0.76 -17.87 2.56
C LEU A 71 0.56 -18.54 2.13
N LEU A 72 1.70 -18.03 2.59
CA LEU A 72 3.01 -18.64 2.33
C LEU A 72 3.13 -20.02 2.99
N CYS A 73 2.62 -20.19 4.21
CA CYS A 73 2.55 -21.50 4.86
C CYS A 73 1.68 -22.48 4.06
N THR A 74 0.51 -22.05 3.58
CA THR A 74 -0.37 -22.88 2.74
C THR A 74 0.31 -23.26 1.42
N LEU A 75 1.01 -22.31 0.80
CA LEU A 75 1.79 -22.59 -0.42
C LEU A 75 2.83 -23.69 -0.19
N LEU A 76 3.52 -23.66 0.97
CA LEU A 76 4.49 -24.70 1.31
C LEU A 76 3.83 -26.05 1.55
N THR A 77 2.66 -26.09 2.19
CA THR A 77 1.92 -27.35 2.34
C THR A 77 1.50 -27.91 0.98
N ASP A 78 1.07 -27.05 0.07
CA ASP A 78 0.68 -27.46 -1.29
C ASP A 78 1.90 -27.89 -2.11
N LEU A 79 3.06 -27.28 -1.87
CA LEU A 79 4.32 -27.61 -2.54
C LEU A 79 4.73 -29.08 -2.34
N HIS A 80 4.41 -29.67 -1.19
CA HIS A 80 4.69 -31.07 -0.91
C HIS A 80 4.03 -32.03 -1.91
N SER A 81 2.92 -31.65 -2.55
CA SER A 81 2.30 -32.46 -3.62
C SER A 81 3.22 -32.67 -4.83
N VAL A 82 4.19 -31.78 -5.03
CA VAL A 82 5.15 -31.80 -6.15
C VAL A 82 6.43 -32.57 -5.78
N ALA A 83 6.63 -32.94 -4.51
CA ALA A 83 7.81 -33.65 -4.04
C ALA A 83 8.13 -34.93 -4.86
N PRO A 84 7.15 -35.80 -5.20
CA PRO A 84 7.42 -37.00 -6.00
C PRO A 84 7.97 -36.69 -7.40
N ALA A 85 7.51 -35.60 -8.02
CA ALA A 85 7.99 -35.17 -9.33
C ALA A 85 9.44 -34.67 -9.27
N VAL A 86 9.78 -33.95 -8.19
CA VAL A 86 11.15 -33.48 -7.92
C VAL A 86 12.09 -34.66 -7.67
N GLU A 87 11.66 -35.65 -6.89
CA GLU A 87 12.41 -36.88 -6.63
C GLU A 87 12.62 -37.71 -7.90
N TYR A 88 11.58 -37.85 -8.73
CA TYR A 88 11.68 -38.53 -10.02
C TYR A 88 12.69 -37.84 -10.93
N TYR A 89 12.59 -36.52 -11.09
CA TYR A 89 13.50 -35.76 -11.95
C TYR A 89 14.95 -35.79 -11.43
N THR A 90 15.13 -35.71 -10.11
CA THR A 90 16.45 -35.87 -9.48
C THR A 90 17.02 -37.26 -9.79
N SER A 91 16.25 -38.31 -9.55
CA SER A 91 16.69 -39.69 -9.79
C SER A 91 17.00 -39.96 -11.26
N PHE A 92 16.19 -39.41 -12.16
CA PHE A 92 16.39 -39.50 -13.60
C PHE A 92 17.66 -38.78 -14.05
N THR A 93 17.88 -37.55 -13.59
CA THR A 93 19.09 -36.78 -13.93
C THR A 93 20.35 -37.43 -13.37
N GLU A 94 20.32 -37.96 -12.14
CA GLU A 94 21.41 -38.75 -11.58
C GLU A 94 21.68 -40.03 -12.37
N PHE A 95 20.64 -40.73 -12.83
CA PHE A 95 20.78 -41.92 -13.67
C PHE A 95 21.43 -41.61 -15.02
N VAL A 96 20.98 -40.56 -15.71
CA VAL A 96 21.53 -40.15 -17.01
C VAL A 96 22.98 -39.67 -16.86
N ASN A 97 23.27 -38.85 -15.86
CA ASN A 97 24.58 -38.23 -15.65
C ASN A 97 25.62 -39.14 -14.98
N LYS A 98 25.22 -40.31 -14.44
CA LYS A 98 26.14 -41.31 -13.87
C LYS A 98 27.19 -41.83 -14.88
N SER A 99 26.97 -41.61 -16.17
CA SER A 99 27.86 -42.01 -17.26
C SER A 99 29.02 -41.03 -17.53
N THR A 100 29.00 -39.81 -16.95
CA THR A 100 30.03 -38.79 -17.16
C THR A 100 30.85 -38.54 -15.89
N SER A 101 31.75 -39.47 -15.58
CA SER A 101 33.02 -39.34 -14.81
C SER A 101 33.09 -38.53 -13.50
N ASP A 102 33.71 -39.17 -12.50
CA ASP A 102 34.09 -38.78 -11.12
C ASP A 102 34.80 -37.43 -10.87
N SER A 103 34.81 -36.45 -11.79
CA SER A 103 35.60 -35.21 -11.64
C SER A 103 34.81 -33.90 -11.47
N GLN A 104 33.47 -33.93 -11.53
CA GLN A 104 32.65 -32.74 -11.27
C GLN A 104 31.55 -33.01 -10.22
N LYS A 105 31.96 -33.28 -8.97
CA LYS A 105 31.06 -33.38 -7.80
C LYS A 105 30.48 -32.03 -7.34
N ALA A 106 30.27 -31.10 -8.26
CA ALA A 106 29.43 -29.93 -8.05
C ALA A 106 28.25 -30.02 -9.00
N SER A 107 27.55 -31.17 -8.97
CA SER A 107 26.28 -31.29 -9.68
C SER A 107 25.33 -30.28 -9.04
N THR A 108 25.12 -29.16 -9.73
CA THR A 108 23.99 -28.26 -9.52
C THR A 108 22.74 -29.09 -9.71
N LEU A 109 22.32 -29.75 -8.63
CA LEU A 109 21.06 -30.46 -8.58
C LEU A 109 19.97 -29.50 -9.05
N PRO A 110 19.11 -29.93 -9.97
CA PRO A 110 18.03 -29.08 -10.41
C PRO A 110 17.12 -28.75 -9.23
N CYS A 111 16.48 -27.59 -9.29
CA CYS A 111 15.45 -27.19 -8.33
C CYS A 111 15.95 -27.03 -6.87
N ASN A 112 17.19 -26.59 -6.64
CA ASN A 112 17.75 -26.39 -5.28
C ASN A 112 16.83 -25.59 -4.33
N THR A 113 16.27 -24.47 -4.79
CA THR A 113 15.31 -23.69 -3.98
C THR A 113 14.08 -24.51 -3.64
N LEU A 114 13.53 -25.24 -4.61
CA LEU A 114 12.36 -26.10 -4.44
C LEU A 114 12.65 -27.24 -3.44
N ARG A 115 13.82 -27.88 -3.54
CA ARG A 115 14.26 -28.91 -2.60
C ARG A 115 14.47 -28.38 -1.19
N LEU A 116 15.05 -27.19 -1.06
CA LEU A 116 15.25 -26.54 0.23
C LEU A 116 13.91 -26.23 0.90
N LEU A 117 12.96 -25.68 0.14
CA LEU A 117 11.61 -25.40 0.64
C LEU A 117 10.85 -26.70 1.01
N LEU A 118 11.03 -27.77 0.24
CA LEU A 118 10.43 -29.08 0.54
C LEU A 118 11.02 -29.75 1.79
N SER A 119 12.32 -29.56 2.06
CA SER A 119 12.98 -30.17 3.22
C SER A 119 12.83 -29.36 4.50
N SER A 120 12.89 -28.03 4.38
CA SER A 120 13.08 -27.11 5.51
C SER A 120 11.91 -26.14 5.69
N GLY A 121 10.98 -26.08 4.72
CA GLY A 121 9.83 -25.18 4.75
C GLY A 121 10.24 -23.71 4.63
N ASN A 122 9.72 -22.88 5.53
CA ASN A 122 10.06 -21.46 5.60
C ASN A 122 11.50 -21.30 6.11
N VAL A 123 12.41 -20.91 5.22
CA VAL A 123 13.83 -20.70 5.54
C VAL A 123 14.19 -19.22 5.54
N THR A 124 15.22 -18.86 6.30
CA THR A 124 15.76 -17.49 6.26
C THR A 124 16.51 -17.23 4.94
N VAL A 125 16.58 -15.97 4.50
CA VAL A 125 17.41 -15.59 3.35
C VAL A 125 18.88 -15.97 3.59
N TYR A 126 19.33 -15.90 4.84
CA TYR A 126 20.66 -16.35 5.24
C TYR A 126 20.86 -17.84 4.98
N GLU A 127 19.92 -18.68 5.42
CA GLU A 127 19.98 -20.13 5.23
C GLU A 127 19.90 -20.51 3.75
N TRP A 128 19.01 -19.87 2.99
CA TRP A 128 18.94 -20.06 1.53
C TRP A 128 20.25 -19.72 0.83
N LYS A 129 20.93 -18.65 1.25
CA LYS A 129 22.17 -18.18 0.62
C LYS A 129 23.39 -19.01 1.04
N ASN A 130 23.47 -19.45 2.30
CA ASN A 130 24.66 -20.06 2.88
C ASN A 130 24.56 -21.58 3.07
N GLY A 131 23.38 -22.17 2.84
CA GLY A 131 23.14 -23.60 3.00
C GLY A 131 23.20 -24.10 4.44
N ARG A 132 23.22 -23.21 5.44
CA ARG A 132 23.22 -23.54 6.86
C ARG A 132 22.38 -22.55 7.65
N ALA A 133 21.69 -23.06 8.67
CA ALA A 133 20.90 -22.23 9.58
C ALA A 133 21.79 -21.20 10.31
N PRO A 134 21.25 -20.01 10.65
CA PRO A 134 21.97 -19.02 11.44
C PRO A 134 22.16 -19.50 12.89
N ASP A 135 23.29 -19.14 13.50
CA ASP A 135 23.61 -19.51 14.89
C ASP A 135 22.66 -18.85 15.91
N SER A 136 22.14 -17.66 15.56
CA SER A 136 21.10 -16.97 16.32
C SER A 136 20.26 -16.09 15.40
N ILE A 137 18.97 -15.95 15.73
CA ILE A 137 18.04 -15.03 15.08
C ILE A 137 17.77 -13.89 16.07
N GLY A 138 17.88 -12.65 15.59
CA GLY A 138 17.58 -11.45 16.39
C GLY A 138 16.09 -11.33 16.73
N LYS A 139 15.74 -10.23 17.41
CA LYS A 139 14.33 -9.89 17.60
C LYS A 139 13.65 -9.71 16.23
N SER A 140 12.38 -10.10 16.14
CA SER A 140 11.60 -9.88 14.93
C SER A 140 11.46 -8.38 14.68
N ASP A 141 11.80 -7.94 13.47
CA ASP A 141 11.51 -6.59 12.98
C ASP A 141 10.09 -6.52 12.37
N ASP A 142 9.26 -7.53 12.60
CA ASP A 142 7.87 -7.54 12.16
C ASP A 142 6.99 -6.74 13.13
N TYR A 143 6.73 -5.49 12.78
CA TYR A 143 5.84 -4.59 13.51
C TYR A 143 4.39 -4.64 12.99
N LEU A 144 4.07 -5.55 12.07
CA LEU A 144 2.77 -5.54 11.37
C LEU A 144 1.59 -5.74 12.33
N ALA A 145 1.72 -6.67 13.27
CA ALA A 145 0.68 -6.94 14.27
C ALA A 145 0.41 -5.70 15.14
N ASP A 146 1.46 -5.04 15.61
CA ASP A 146 1.35 -3.81 16.41
C ASP A 146 0.72 -2.68 15.60
N MET A 147 1.17 -2.49 14.36
CA MET A 147 0.59 -1.49 13.45
C MET A 147 -0.89 -1.75 13.18
N LEU A 148 -1.28 -3.01 12.97
CA LEU A 148 -2.67 -3.40 12.75
C LEU A 148 -3.53 -3.12 13.98
N THR A 149 -3.07 -3.48 15.18
CA THR A 149 -3.83 -3.20 16.41
C THR A 149 -3.97 -1.70 16.68
N GLN A 150 -2.91 -0.92 16.45
CA GLN A 150 -2.96 0.54 16.56
C GLN A 150 -3.96 1.14 15.57
N GLU A 151 -3.94 0.68 14.33
CA GLU A 151 -4.83 1.20 13.29
C GLU A 151 -6.29 0.83 13.57
N ARG A 152 -6.58 -0.39 14.03
CA ARG A 152 -7.91 -0.79 14.49
C ARG A 152 -8.43 0.14 15.59
N LYS A 153 -7.61 0.43 16.60
CA LYS A 153 -7.96 1.37 17.68
C LYS A 153 -8.24 2.77 17.14
N ARG A 154 -7.41 3.26 16.21
CA ARG A 154 -7.57 4.57 15.57
C ARG A 154 -8.90 4.67 14.81
N VAL A 155 -9.20 3.66 13.98
CA VAL A 155 -10.44 3.60 13.20
C VAL A 155 -11.65 3.50 14.12
N GLN A 156 -11.58 2.69 15.18
CA GLN A 156 -12.67 2.59 16.15
C GLN A 156 -12.95 3.94 16.83
N LYS A 157 -11.91 4.65 17.27
CA LYS A 157 -12.04 5.98 17.87
C LYS A 157 -12.73 6.96 16.90
N LEU A 158 -12.30 6.99 15.64
CA LEU A 158 -12.90 7.86 14.63
C LEU A 158 -14.38 7.53 14.40
N LYS A 159 -14.74 6.26 14.29
CA LYS A 159 -16.14 5.83 14.15
C LYS A 159 -16.99 6.32 15.33
N THR A 160 -16.50 6.15 16.57
CA THR A 160 -17.21 6.61 17.76
C THR A 160 -17.36 8.14 17.82
N GLU A 161 -16.35 8.90 17.37
CA GLU A 161 -16.40 10.37 17.32
C GLU A 161 -17.42 10.87 16.29
N ILE A 162 -17.49 10.22 15.12
CA ILE A 162 -18.47 10.52 14.08
C ILE A 162 -19.89 10.23 14.57
N GLU A 163 -20.12 9.09 15.22
CA GLU A 163 -21.41 8.72 15.79
C GLU A 163 -21.86 9.70 16.89
N THR A 164 -20.94 10.10 17.78
CA THR A 164 -21.23 11.07 18.85
C THR A 164 -21.55 12.46 18.29
N SER A 165 -20.84 12.87 17.23
CA SER A 165 -21.08 14.15 16.54
C SER A 165 -22.43 14.15 15.79
N ALA A 166 -22.80 13.02 15.18
CA ALA A 166 -24.08 12.86 14.50
C ALA A 166 -25.26 12.91 15.49
N GLN A 167 -25.14 12.26 16.66
CA GLN A 167 -26.16 12.29 17.71
C GLN A 167 -26.34 13.69 18.33
N SER A 168 -25.26 14.47 18.41
CA SER A 168 -25.33 15.85 18.91
C SER A 168 -25.99 16.80 17.89
N ALA A 169 -25.82 16.54 16.59
CA ALA A 169 -26.44 17.33 15.53
C ALA A 169 -27.95 17.08 15.36
N GLU A 170 -28.46 15.89 15.68
CA GLU A 170 -29.91 15.59 15.68
C GLU A 170 -30.68 16.25 16.83
N LEU A 171 -30.02 16.61 17.93
CA LEU A 171 -30.62 17.30 19.08
C LEU A 171 -30.78 18.82 18.87
N GLU A 172 -30.18 19.40 17.83
CA GLU A 172 -30.22 20.85 17.55
C GLU A 172 -31.24 21.28 16.49
N VAL A 173 -32.15 20.42 16.02
CA VAL A 173 -33.24 20.84 15.12
C VAL A 173 -34.30 21.61 15.94
N PRO A 174 -34.48 22.94 15.78
CA PRO A 174 -35.54 23.65 16.47
C PRO A 174 -36.85 23.33 15.75
N VAL A 175 -37.83 22.86 16.54
CA VAL A 175 -39.25 22.83 16.16
C VAL A 175 -39.71 24.29 15.94
N ALA A 176 -39.57 24.79 14.72
CA ALA A 176 -40.11 26.09 14.34
C ALA A 176 -40.47 26.12 12.85
N CYS A 177 -41.58 25.46 12.50
CA CYS A 177 -42.46 25.92 11.41
C CYS A 177 -43.79 25.17 11.47
N SER A 178 -44.58 25.45 12.51
CA SER A 178 -46.03 25.35 12.44
C SER A 178 -46.57 26.69 12.91
N LEU A 179 -46.97 27.52 11.95
CA LEU A 179 -48.02 28.55 12.00
C LEU A 179 -47.84 29.51 10.81
N ALA A 180 -48.37 29.09 9.66
CA ALA A 180 -48.85 29.99 8.64
C ALA A 180 -50.16 29.43 8.07
N SER A 181 -51.17 29.40 8.94
CA SER A 181 -52.57 29.44 8.55
C SER A 181 -53.15 30.64 9.26
N LEU A 182 -53.86 31.50 8.52
CA LEU A 182 -54.50 32.77 8.91
C LEU A 182 -53.58 34.01 8.80
N PHE A 183 -53.48 34.62 7.63
CA PHE A 183 -54.37 35.69 7.14
C PHE A 183 -54.05 36.01 5.68
#